data_AF-A0A842X2Q9-F1
#
_entry.id   AF-A0A842X2Q9-F1
#
_cell.length_a   1.000
_cell.length_b   1.000
_cell.length_c   1.000
_cell.angle_alpha   90.00
_cell.angle_beta   90.00
_cell.angle_gamma   90.00
#
_symmetry.space_group_name_H-M   'P 1'
#
loop_
_entity.id
_entity.type
_entity.pdbx_description
1 polymer ?
#
loop_
_entity_poly.entity_id
_entity_poly.type
_entity_poly.pdbx_seq_one_letter_code
_entity_poly.pdbx_strand_id
1 'polypeptide(L)'
;MSSSIEIDLSFAELVIESLSSSMAIESIIAHPAARLTYSHAKRFGNTDSDIRKFWTDILNRHIDDETVVHAIRECVNYIETRKDAFQSMFKSLMHYLPSMNSSTFHLYANFGYDIGIVSEDSALINLGHSFFQQDHRELLFMSMHELHHVGFTLHNPIFSIHDLKRISDLIAVIQYATHLEGLAVYAPLELRLEQKGMEHEDYQALFDSKTRLKRISEFFEIYEKLANTQNRELEEEDFEILEVMSGRDKRLWYITGAHMAERIDKELGRATLVQTIVDGPSSFFEAYNTLS
;
A
#
# COMPACT_ATOMS: atom_id res chain seq x y z
N MET A 1 18.99 0.23 -19.33
CA MET A 1 17.86 -0.71 -19.36
C MET A 1 16.72 -0.05 -18.62
N SER A 2 15.50 -0.05 -19.18
CA SER A 2 14.33 0.60 -18.57
C SER A 2 13.54 -0.41 -17.74
N SER A 3 13.14 -0.05 -16.53
CA SER A 3 12.16 -0.81 -15.76
C SER A 3 10.81 -0.86 -16.50
N SER A 4 10.04 -1.93 -16.29
CA SER A 4 8.72 -2.12 -16.90
C SER A 4 7.72 -2.66 -15.88
N ILE A 5 6.44 -2.46 -16.17
CA ILE A 5 5.32 -3.08 -15.43
C ILE A 5 4.69 -4.18 -16.29
N GLU A 6 4.45 -5.32 -15.67
CA GLU A 6 3.60 -6.41 -16.19
C GLU A 6 2.31 -6.44 -15.39
N ILE A 7 1.17 -6.32 -16.10
CA ILE A 7 -0.16 -6.36 -15.49
C ILE A 7 -0.79 -7.70 -15.84
N ASP A 8 -1.02 -8.54 -14.83
CA ASP A 8 -1.61 -9.86 -14.98
C ASP A 8 -3.07 -9.85 -14.52
N LEU A 9 -3.98 -10.11 -15.47
CA LEU A 9 -5.42 -10.15 -15.26
C LEU A 9 -5.96 -11.57 -15.11
N SER A 10 -5.14 -12.59 -15.35
CA SER A 10 -5.58 -13.98 -15.47
C SER A 10 -6.13 -14.56 -14.17
N PHE A 11 -5.68 -14.07 -13.01
CA PHE A 11 -6.29 -14.45 -11.73
C PHE A 11 -7.73 -13.95 -11.59
N ALA A 12 -8.01 -12.71 -11.99
CA ALA A 12 -9.35 -12.15 -11.94
C ALA A 12 -10.30 -12.91 -12.88
N GLU A 13 -9.82 -13.33 -14.05
CA GLU A 13 -10.56 -14.19 -14.97
C GLU A 13 -10.89 -15.55 -14.35
N LEU A 14 -9.92 -16.21 -13.71
CA LEU A 14 -10.15 -17.45 -12.97
C LEU A 14 -11.17 -17.26 -11.84
N VAL A 15 -11.12 -16.15 -11.11
CA VAL A 15 -12.10 -15.85 -10.06
C VAL A 15 -13.51 -15.68 -10.66
N ILE A 16 -13.65 -14.92 -11.74
CA ILE A 16 -14.94 -14.76 -12.45
C ILE A 16 -15.50 -16.13 -12.84
N GLU A 17 -14.68 -17.00 -13.43
CA GLU A 17 -15.10 -18.36 -13.79
C GLU A 17 -15.50 -19.19 -12.58
N SER A 18 -14.76 -19.07 -11.46
CA SER A 18 -15.07 -19.79 -10.21
C SER A 18 -16.34 -19.32 -9.52
N LEU A 19 -16.72 -18.05 -9.67
CA LEU A 19 -17.93 -17.51 -9.06
C LEU A 19 -19.18 -17.80 -9.91
N SER A 20 -19.03 -17.89 -11.23
CA SER A 20 -20.12 -18.19 -12.17
C SER A 20 -20.28 -19.69 -12.48
N SER A 21 -19.35 -20.54 -12.04
CA SER A 21 -19.37 -21.99 -12.33
C SER A 21 -18.71 -22.81 -11.23
N SER A 22 -18.88 -24.13 -11.28
CA SER A 22 -18.24 -25.07 -10.34
C SER A 22 -16.78 -25.36 -10.72
N MET A 23 -15.97 -24.33 -10.88
CA MET A 23 -14.54 -24.51 -11.17
C MET A 23 -13.80 -25.15 -9.99
N ALA A 24 -12.80 -25.97 -10.29
CA ALA A 24 -11.96 -26.59 -9.28
C ALA A 24 -11.04 -25.56 -8.60
N ILE A 25 -11.11 -25.51 -7.27
CA ILE A 25 -10.26 -24.70 -6.39
C ILE A 25 -8.74 -24.87 -6.66
N GLU A 26 -8.31 -25.97 -7.29
CA GLU A 26 -6.90 -26.20 -7.65
C GLU A 26 -6.33 -25.11 -8.57
N SER A 27 -7.10 -24.66 -9.57
CA SER A 27 -6.65 -23.65 -10.52
C SER A 27 -6.41 -22.31 -9.81
N ILE A 28 -7.27 -21.97 -8.85
CA ILE A 28 -7.13 -20.76 -8.02
C ILE A 28 -5.86 -20.85 -7.18
N ILE A 29 -5.69 -21.89 -6.37
CA ILE A 29 -4.55 -21.96 -5.43
C ILE A 29 -3.19 -22.16 -6.11
N ALA A 30 -3.17 -22.67 -7.35
CA ALA A 30 -1.96 -22.80 -8.15
C ALA A 30 -1.47 -21.45 -8.71
N HIS A 31 -2.36 -20.45 -8.81
CA HIS A 31 -2.05 -19.16 -9.40
C HIS A 31 -1.06 -18.34 -8.52
N PRO A 32 -0.06 -17.64 -9.10
CA PRO A 32 0.87 -16.79 -8.34
C PRO A 32 0.19 -15.77 -7.41
N ALA A 33 -0.77 -14.99 -7.93
CA ALA A 33 -1.55 -14.03 -7.13
C ALA A 33 -2.21 -14.66 -5.89
N ALA A 34 -2.73 -15.89 -6.02
CA ALA A 34 -3.37 -16.60 -4.93
C ALA A 34 -2.38 -16.97 -3.81
N ARG A 35 -1.19 -17.44 -4.21
CA ARG A 35 -0.11 -17.82 -3.30
C ARG A 35 0.50 -16.61 -2.61
N LEU A 36 0.69 -15.52 -3.35
CA LEU A 36 1.21 -14.24 -2.83
C LEU A 36 0.26 -13.62 -1.80
N THR A 37 -1.04 -13.59 -2.08
CA THR A 37 -2.08 -13.14 -1.13
C THR A 37 -2.10 -14.01 0.13
N TYR A 38 -2.05 -15.34 -0.04
CA TYR A 38 -2.01 -16.26 1.10
C TYR A 38 -0.73 -16.08 1.94
N SER A 39 0.43 -15.92 1.29
CA SER A 39 1.71 -15.65 1.94
C SER A 39 1.66 -14.36 2.76
N HIS A 40 1.07 -13.31 2.20
CA HIS A 40 0.83 -12.06 2.91
C HIS A 40 -0.09 -12.26 4.12
N ALA A 41 -1.24 -12.91 3.94
CA ALA A 41 -2.18 -13.20 5.03
C ALA A 41 -1.53 -14.01 6.17
N LYS A 42 -0.67 -14.98 5.83
CA LYS A 42 0.10 -15.76 6.80
C LYS A 42 1.12 -14.92 7.55
N ARG A 43 1.88 -14.08 6.84
CA ARG A 43 2.93 -13.23 7.41
C ARG A 43 2.40 -12.28 8.48
N PHE A 44 1.21 -11.73 8.26
CA PHE A 44 0.56 -10.79 9.18
C PHE A 44 -0.42 -11.44 10.16
N GLY A 45 -0.46 -12.77 10.25
CA GLY A 45 -1.33 -13.48 11.20
C GLY A 45 -2.83 -13.39 10.88
N ASN A 46 -3.20 -12.97 9.67
CA ASN A 46 -4.59 -12.84 9.24
C ASN A 46 -5.24 -14.16 8.85
N THR A 47 -4.48 -15.27 8.83
CA THR A 47 -5.04 -16.61 8.65
C THR A 47 -4.19 -17.73 9.24
N ASP A 48 -4.83 -18.65 9.97
CA ASP A 48 -4.24 -19.91 10.40
C ASP A 48 -4.56 -21.09 9.48
N SER A 49 -5.51 -20.92 8.56
CA SER A 49 -5.93 -21.95 7.61
C SER A 49 -4.85 -22.33 6.59
N ASP A 50 -4.98 -23.51 5.98
CA ASP A 50 -4.25 -23.83 4.75
C ASP A 50 -4.78 -23.01 3.56
N ILE A 51 -4.00 -22.94 2.48
CA ILE A 51 -4.33 -22.14 1.29
C ILE A 51 -5.66 -22.53 0.63
N ARG A 52 -6.04 -23.81 0.65
CA ARG A 52 -7.28 -24.29 0.05
C ARG A 52 -8.47 -23.77 0.83
N LYS A 53 -8.46 -23.96 2.14
CA LYS A 53 -9.52 -23.45 3.01
C LYS A 53 -9.61 -21.93 2.95
N PHE A 54 -8.47 -21.23 2.98
CA PHE A 54 -8.42 -19.77 2.84
C PHE A 54 -9.15 -19.27 1.58
N TRP A 55 -8.83 -19.82 0.41
CA TRP A 55 -9.47 -19.40 -0.85
C TRP A 55 -10.92 -19.88 -0.97
N THR A 56 -11.23 -21.07 -0.47
CA THR A 56 -12.62 -21.56 -0.43
C THR A 56 -13.49 -20.65 0.43
N ASP A 57 -13.01 -20.24 1.60
CA ASP A 57 -13.74 -19.35 2.51
C ASP A 57 -13.94 -17.94 1.93
N ILE A 58 -13.01 -17.44 1.10
CA ILE A 58 -13.16 -16.16 0.40
C ILE A 58 -14.19 -16.28 -0.72
N LEU A 59 -14.05 -17.28 -1.60
CA LEU A 59 -14.92 -17.45 -2.77
C LEU A 59 -16.36 -17.77 -2.37
N ASN A 60 -16.57 -18.62 -1.36
CA ASN A 60 -17.90 -19.00 -0.89
C ASN A 60 -18.74 -17.83 -0.36
N ARG A 61 -18.12 -16.70 0.01
CA ARG A 61 -18.87 -15.49 0.42
C ARG A 61 -19.58 -14.80 -0.75
N HIS A 62 -19.17 -15.10 -1.97
CA HIS A 62 -19.60 -14.41 -3.19
C HIS A 62 -20.07 -15.38 -4.28
N ILE A 63 -20.25 -16.67 -3.94
CA ILE A 63 -20.76 -17.66 -4.88
C ILE A 63 -22.16 -17.25 -5.35
N ASP A 64 -22.40 -17.35 -6.66
CA ASP A 64 -23.64 -16.92 -7.31
C ASP A 64 -23.99 -15.42 -7.14
N ASP A 65 -23.04 -14.57 -6.70
CA ASP A 65 -23.20 -13.12 -6.63
C ASP A 65 -22.77 -12.45 -7.95
N GLU A 66 -23.73 -12.36 -8.88
CA GLU A 66 -23.53 -11.71 -10.18
C GLU A 66 -23.13 -10.23 -10.07
N THR A 67 -23.43 -9.56 -8.96
CA THR A 67 -23.04 -8.15 -8.79
C THR A 67 -21.53 -8.02 -8.61
N VAL A 68 -20.92 -8.94 -7.86
CA VAL A 68 -19.47 -9.01 -7.66
C VAL A 68 -18.78 -9.41 -8.96
N VAL A 69 -19.33 -10.39 -9.70
CA VAL A 69 -18.79 -10.79 -11.01
C VAL A 69 -18.80 -9.62 -11.99
N HIS A 70 -19.90 -8.86 -12.04
CA HIS A 70 -19.99 -7.67 -12.89
C HIS A 70 -18.96 -6.61 -12.50
N ALA A 71 -18.85 -6.30 -11.20
CA ALA A 71 -17.90 -5.35 -10.65
C ALA A 71 -16.43 -5.69 -11.01
N ILE A 72 -16.04 -6.96 -10.90
CA ILE A 72 -14.69 -7.41 -11.29
C ILE A 72 -14.49 -7.22 -12.81
N ARG A 73 -15.47 -7.60 -13.63
CA ARG A 73 -15.40 -7.43 -15.09
C ARG A 73 -15.26 -5.98 -15.51
N GLU A 74 -15.97 -5.05 -14.87
CA GLU A 74 -15.84 -3.62 -15.14
C GLU A 74 -14.43 -3.12 -14.82
N CYS A 75 -13.85 -3.55 -13.69
CA CYS A 75 -12.46 -3.25 -13.34
C CYS A 75 -11.45 -3.83 -14.34
N VAL A 76 -11.60 -5.10 -14.73
CA VAL A 76 -10.76 -5.75 -15.75
C VAL A 76 -10.81 -4.95 -17.06
N ASN A 77 -12.01 -4.66 -17.57
CA ASN A 77 -12.21 -3.89 -18.79
C ASN A 77 -11.61 -2.46 -18.67
N TYR A 78 -11.72 -1.82 -17.51
CA TYR A 78 -11.09 -0.53 -17.27
C TYR A 78 -9.57 -0.62 -17.40
N ILE A 79 -8.93 -1.60 -16.77
CA ILE A 79 -7.48 -1.79 -16.85
C ILE A 79 -7.04 -2.07 -18.30
N GLU A 80 -7.74 -2.96 -19.01
CA GLU A 80 -7.43 -3.29 -20.39
C GLU A 80 -7.53 -2.10 -21.34
N THR A 81 -8.63 -1.34 -21.25
CA THR A 81 -8.86 -0.17 -22.09
C THR A 81 -7.96 1.02 -21.73
N ARG A 82 -7.33 0.99 -20.55
CA ARG A 82 -6.44 2.04 -20.03
C ARG A 82 -4.99 1.58 -19.89
N LYS A 83 -4.54 0.50 -20.55
CA LYS A 83 -3.15 -0.01 -20.46
C LYS A 83 -2.09 1.08 -20.63
N ASP A 84 -2.27 2.01 -21.57
CA ASP A 84 -1.33 3.12 -21.79
C ASP A 84 -1.28 4.09 -20.59
N ALA A 85 -2.41 4.30 -19.90
CA ALA A 85 -2.45 5.13 -18.70
C ALA A 85 -1.69 4.46 -17.54
N PHE A 86 -1.80 3.14 -17.37
CA PHE A 86 -1.01 2.40 -16.38
C PHE A 86 0.48 2.42 -16.71
N GLN A 87 0.86 2.25 -17.98
CA GLN A 87 2.24 2.39 -18.44
C GLN A 87 2.79 3.80 -18.18
N SER A 88 1.98 4.84 -18.42
CA SER A 88 2.36 6.23 -18.13
C SER A 88 2.48 6.49 -16.63
N MET A 89 1.54 6.00 -15.83
CA MET A 89 1.57 6.08 -14.37
C MET A 89 2.86 5.43 -13.83
N PHE A 90 3.21 4.24 -14.31
CA PHE A 90 4.41 3.55 -13.87
C PHE A 90 5.68 4.34 -14.21
N LYS A 91 5.75 4.97 -15.39
CA LYS A 91 6.87 5.87 -15.74
C LYS A 91 6.96 7.04 -14.76
N SER A 92 5.82 7.65 -14.39
CA SER A 92 5.79 8.72 -13.39
C SER A 92 6.21 8.24 -12.01
N LEU A 93 5.78 7.03 -11.60
CA LEU A 93 6.17 6.41 -10.34
C LEU A 93 7.68 6.24 -10.21
N MET A 94 8.38 5.90 -11.30
CA MET A 94 9.83 5.77 -11.29
C MET A 94 10.58 7.06 -10.91
N HIS A 95 9.93 8.24 -10.95
CA HIS A 95 10.51 9.48 -10.44
C HIS A 95 10.45 9.62 -8.90
N TYR A 96 9.74 8.72 -8.22
CA TYR A 96 9.60 8.67 -6.76
C TYR A 96 10.35 7.49 -6.14
N LEU A 97 11.03 6.68 -6.95
CA LEU A 97 11.77 5.50 -6.51
C LEU A 97 13.26 5.65 -6.84
N PRO A 98 14.15 4.98 -6.08
CA PRO A 98 15.57 4.92 -6.42
C PRO A 98 15.79 4.32 -7.79
N SER A 99 16.90 4.69 -8.43
CA SER A 99 17.26 4.08 -9.72
C SER A 99 17.50 2.58 -9.54
N MET A 100 16.70 1.76 -10.20
CA MET A 100 16.80 0.31 -10.09
C MET A 100 17.38 -0.31 -11.36
N ASN A 101 18.20 -1.35 -11.18
CA ASN A 101 18.74 -2.12 -12.29
C ASN A 101 17.64 -2.98 -12.91
N SER A 102 17.11 -2.59 -14.07
CA SER A 102 16.25 -3.42 -14.94
C SER A 102 15.32 -4.40 -14.20
N SER A 103 14.39 -3.87 -13.41
CA SER A 103 13.38 -4.69 -12.73
C SER A 103 12.07 -4.70 -13.51
N THR A 104 11.45 -5.87 -13.60
CA THR A 104 10.04 -6.00 -13.96
C THR A 104 9.24 -5.95 -12.68
N PHE A 105 8.27 -5.03 -12.61
CA PHE A 105 7.30 -4.98 -11.53
C PHE A 105 6.05 -5.73 -11.96
N HIS A 106 5.49 -6.54 -11.06
CA HIS A 106 4.25 -7.27 -11.33
C HIS A 106 3.08 -6.62 -10.61
N LEU A 107 1.99 -6.40 -11.35
CA LEU A 107 0.70 -5.96 -10.83
C LEU A 107 -0.34 -7.03 -11.13
N TYR A 108 -0.76 -7.77 -10.11
CA TYR A 108 -1.82 -8.77 -10.24
C TYR A 108 -3.19 -8.17 -9.94
N ALA A 109 -4.14 -8.37 -10.84
CA ALA A 109 -5.56 -8.19 -10.54
C ALA A 109 -6.02 -9.32 -9.60
N ASN A 110 -6.25 -8.96 -8.35
CA ASN A 110 -6.59 -9.88 -7.27
C ASN A 110 -8.08 -9.83 -6.90
N PHE A 111 -8.50 -10.70 -5.99
CA PHE A 111 -9.84 -10.71 -5.42
C PHE A 111 -9.85 -11.08 -3.94
N GLY A 112 -10.63 -10.34 -3.15
CA GLY A 112 -10.80 -10.55 -1.71
C GLY A 112 -9.62 -10.05 -0.86
N TYR A 113 -9.70 -10.37 0.44
CA TYR A 113 -8.70 -10.06 1.48
C TYR A 113 -8.59 -8.57 1.88
N ASP A 114 -7.88 -7.74 1.12
CA ASP A 114 -7.64 -6.31 1.41
C ASP A 114 -7.76 -5.50 0.10
N ILE A 115 -7.82 -4.17 0.14
CA ILE A 115 -7.97 -3.32 -1.06
C ILE A 115 -6.76 -3.43 -2.01
N GLY A 116 -5.57 -3.47 -1.44
CA GLY A 116 -4.29 -3.56 -2.12
C GLY A 116 -3.25 -4.12 -1.15
N ILE A 117 -2.33 -4.94 -1.66
CA ILE A 117 -1.22 -5.49 -0.86
C ILE A 117 0.05 -5.59 -1.69
N VAL A 118 1.18 -5.63 -0.98
CA VAL A 118 2.49 -6.00 -1.55
C VAL A 118 2.99 -7.28 -0.94
N SER A 119 3.41 -8.20 -1.81
CA SER A 119 4.01 -9.46 -1.42
C SER A 119 5.18 -9.75 -2.34
N GLU A 120 6.36 -9.89 -1.75
CA GLU A 120 7.61 -10.11 -2.48
C GLU A 120 7.88 -8.93 -3.44
N ASP A 121 8.02 -9.17 -4.74
CA ASP A 121 8.29 -8.19 -5.79
C ASP A 121 7.02 -7.75 -6.55
N SER A 122 5.85 -8.01 -5.96
CA SER A 122 4.56 -7.92 -6.65
C SER A 122 3.54 -7.09 -5.85
N ALA A 123 2.80 -6.25 -6.57
CA ALA A 123 1.61 -5.57 -6.08
C ALA A 123 0.36 -6.36 -6.49
N LEU A 124 -0.65 -6.40 -5.61
CA LEU A 124 -1.91 -7.09 -5.85
C LEU A 124 -3.07 -6.15 -5.51
N ILE A 125 -3.99 -5.94 -6.44
CA ILE A 125 -5.13 -5.03 -6.27
C ILE A 125 -6.44 -5.82 -6.29
N ASN A 126 -7.23 -5.71 -5.24
CA ASN A 126 -8.49 -6.46 -5.12
C ASN A 126 -9.62 -5.78 -5.91
N LEU A 127 -9.89 -6.29 -7.11
CA LEU A 127 -10.90 -5.74 -8.01
C LEU A 127 -12.33 -5.84 -7.45
N GLY A 128 -12.56 -6.72 -6.46
CA GLY A 128 -13.85 -6.85 -5.78
C GLY A 128 -14.13 -5.77 -4.74
N HIS A 129 -13.17 -4.88 -4.44
CA HIS A 129 -13.36 -3.83 -3.45
C HIS A 129 -14.32 -2.74 -3.96
N SER A 130 -15.33 -2.40 -3.16
CA SER A 130 -16.41 -1.46 -3.55
C SER A 130 -15.91 -0.06 -3.90
N PHE A 131 -14.75 0.32 -3.39
CA PHE A 131 -14.11 1.61 -3.69
C PHE A 131 -13.87 1.80 -5.19
N PHE A 132 -13.47 0.74 -5.91
CA PHE A 132 -13.22 0.82 -7.36
C PHE A 132 -14.50 0.95 -8.18
N GLN A 133 -15.64 0.55 -7.63
CA GLN A 133 -16.96 0.68 -8.27
C GLN A 133 -17.53 2.10 -8.12
N GLN A 134 -17.11 2.81 -7.07
CA GLN A 134 -17.48 4.21 -6.88
C GLN A 134 -16.69 5.11 -7.85
N ASP A 135 -15.41 4.80 -8.05
CA ASP A 135 -14.56 5.49 -9.02
C ASP A 135 -13.44 4.57 -9.55
N HIS A 136 -13.57 4.13 -10.80
CA HIS A 136 -12.57 3.27 -11.45
C HIS A 136 -11.17 3.91 -11.56
N ARG A 137 -11.05 5.25 -11.48
CA ARG A 137 -9.73 5.91 -11.48
C ARG A 137 -8.90 5.50 -10.27
N GLU A 138 -9.54 5.10 -9.17
CA GLU A 138 -8.87 4.62 -7.97
C GLU A 138 -8.05 3.34 -8.23
N LEU A 139 -8.38 2.54 -9.25
CA LEU A 139 -7.52 1.42 -9.67
C LEU A 139 -6.14 1.92 -10.09
N LEU A 140 -6.08 3.02 -10.84
CA LEU A 140 -4.81 3.60 -11.30
C LEU A 140 -4.00 4.15 -10.13
N PHE A 141 -4.66 4.89 -9.24
CA PHE A 141 -3.99 5.53 -8.10
C PHE A 141 -3.53 4.51 -7.06
N MET A 142 -4.37 3.53 -6.73
CA MET A 142 -4.00 2.45 -5.79
C MET A 142 -2.94 1.54 -6.39
N SER A 143 -2.96 1.28 -7.70
CA SER A 143 -1.86 0.55 -8.33
C SER A 143 -0.53 1.31 -8.20
N MET A 144 -0.54 2.65 -8.35
CA MET A 144 0.65 3.47 -8.11
C MET A 144 1.13 3.40 -6.66
N HIS A 145 0.20 3.41 -5.70
CA HIS A 145 0.47 3.27 -4.26
C HIS A 145 1.14 1.91 -3.96
N GLU A 146 0.54 0.80 -4.38
CA GLU A 146 1.08 -0.53 -4.09
C GLU A 146 2.39 -0.80 -4.85
N LEU A 147 2.53 -0.31 -6.09
CA LEU A 147 3.81 -0.44 -6.82
C LEU A 147 4.92 0.40 -6.19
N HIS A 148 4.58 1.53 -5.55
CA HIS A 148 5.54 2.29 -4.76
C HIS A 148 6.08 1.44 -3.60
N HIS A 149 5.20 0.75 -2.88
CA HIS A 149 5.57 -0.18 -1.80
C HIS A 149 6.53 -1.29 -2.28
N VAL A 150 6.31 -1.85 -3.48
CA VAL A 150 7.27 -2.79 -4.10
C VAL A 150 8.65 -2.16 -4.24
N GLY A 151 8.74 -0.95 -4.82
CA GLY A 151 10.01 -0.26 -5.02
C GLY A 151 10.71 0.09 -3.70
N PHE A 152 9.95 0.48 -2.68
CA PHE A 152 10.47 0.80 -1.35
C PHE A 152 11.06 -0.43 -0.64
N THR A 153 10.35 -1.55 -0.67
CA THR A 153 10.70 -2.76 0.07
C THR A 153 11.96 -3.47 -0.46
N LEU A 154 12.39 -3.16 -1.68
CA LEU A 154 13.68 -3.61 -2.23
C LEU A 154 14.89 -3.01 -1.51
N HIS A 155 14.72 -1.85 -0.88
CA HIS A 155 15.75 -1.18 -0.08
C HIS A 155 15.52 -1.35 1.42
N ASN A 156 14.26 -1.50 1.83
CA ASN A 156 13.85 -1.55 3.24
C ASN A 156 13.02 -2.82 3.48
N PRO A 157 13.65 -3.94 3.90
CA PRO A 157 12.95 -5.18 4.15
C PRO A 157 11.83 -5.02 5.18
N ILE A 158 10.70 -5.69 4.95
CA ILE A 158 9.54 -5.68 5.84
C ILE A 158 9.92 -6.26 7.20
N PHE A 159 9.58 -5.56 8.27
CA PHE A 159 9.82 -6.00 9.65
C PHE A 159 8.78 -7.03 10.11
N SER A 160 9.16 -7.83 11.12
CA SER A 160 8.25 -8.73 11.83
C SER A 160 7.88 -8.13 13.17
N ILE A 161 6.58 -8.02 13.46
CA ILE A 161 6.07 -7.51 14.75
C ILE A 161 6.52 -8.41 15.91
N HIS A 162 6.73 -9.71 15.65
CA HIS A 162 7.16 -10.67 16.67
C HIS A 162 8.58 -10.42 17.20
N ASP A 163 9.40 -9.64 16.49
CA ASP A 163 10.78 -9.38 16.86
C ASP A 163 10.94 -8.13 17.75
N LEU A 164 9.86 -7.36 17.97
CA LEU A 164 9.87 -6.11 18.73
C LEU A 164 9.97 -6.38 20.23
N LYS A 165 10.93 -5.75 20.92
CA LYS A 165 11.17 -5.96 22.36
C LYS A 165 11.17 -4.66 23.17
N ARG A 166 11.53 -3.53 22.56
CA ARG A 166 11.71 -2.25 23.23
C ARG A 166 10.98 -1.14 22.50
N ILE A 167 10.73 -0.04 23.20
CA ILE A 167 10.10 1.15 22.60
C ILE A 167 10.92 1.70 21.43
N SER A 168 12.25 1.56 21.45
CA SER A 168 13.10 1.87 20.29
C SER A 168 12.71 1.09 19.02
N ASP A 169 12.28 -0.17 19.17
CA ASP A 169 11.87 -1.00 18.04
C ASP A 169 10.52 -0.52 17.49
N LEU A 170 9.59 -0.15 18.38
CA LEU A 170 8.32 0.46 17.99
C LEU A 170 8.50 1.82 17.30
N ILE A 171 9.44 2.64 17.75
CA ILE A 171 9.81 3.90 17.07
C ILE A 171 10.33 3.60 15.66
N ALA A 172 11.19 2.60 15.49
CA ALA A 172 11.70 2.21 14.18
C ALA A 172 10.57 1.74 13.24
N VAL A 173 9.58 1.02 13.77
CA VAL A 173 8.36 0.63 13.04
C VAL A 173 7.55 1.85 12.61
N ILE A 174 7.34 2.81 13.51
CA ILE A 174 6.62 4.06 13.20
C ILE A 174 7.38 4.82 12.10
N GLN A 175 8.70 4.96 12.21
CA GLN A 175 9.51 5.62 11.19
C GLN A 175 9.39 4.92 9.84
N TYR A 176 9.51 3.59 9.82
CA TYR A 176 9.37 2.78 8.63
C TYR A 176 8.00 2.98 7.98
N ALA A 177 6.92 2.83 8.74
CA ALA A 177 5.56 2.92 8.21
C ALA A 177 5.20 4.34 7.76
N THR A 178 5.62 5.38 8.49
CA THR A 178 5.45 6.78 8.07
C THR A 178 6.18 7.06 6.75
N HIS A 179 7.38 6.53 6.57
CA HIS A 179 8.13 6.71 5.33
C HIS A 179 7.49 5.94 4.17
N LEU A 180 7.17 4.66 4.37
CA LEU A 180 6.54 3.77 3.39
C LEU A 180 5.19 4.34 2.92
N GLU A 181 4.26 4.54 3.84
CA GLU A 181 2.89 4.97 3.53
C GLU A 181 2.82 6.44 3.11
N GLY A 182 3.65 7.28 3.72
CA GLY A 182 3.72 8.70 3.37
C GLY A 182 4.12 8.93 1.92
N LEU A 183 5.17 8.23 1.48
CA LEU A 183 5.61 8.29 0.08
C LEU A 183 4.58 7.67 -0.87
N ALA A 184 3.95 6.56 -0.50
CA ALA A 184 2.96 5.90 -1.34
C ALA A 184 1.68 6.74 -1.51
N VAL A 185 1.29 7.55 -0.52
CA VAL A 185 0.24 8.57 -0.65
C VAL A 185 0.72 9.78 -1.46
N TYR A 186 1.99 10.18 -1.30
CA TYR A 186 2.53 11.35 -1.99
C TYR A 186 2.79 11.11 -3.49
N ALA A 187 3.29 9.93 -3.87
CA ALA A 187 3.63 9.59 -5.24
C ALA A 187 2.48 9.79 -6.25
N PRO A 188 1.23 9.31 -6.01
CA PRO A 188 0.10 9.53 -6.91
C PRO A 188 -0.52 10.92 -6.83
N LEU A 189 -0.07 11.80 -5.92
CA LEU A 189 -0.73 13.09 -5.66
C LEU A 189 -0.83 13.98 -6.91
N GLU A 190 0.25 14.07 -7.70
CA GLU A 190 0.25 14.87 -8.94
C GLU A 190 -0.78 14.36 -9.95
N LEU A 191 -0.82 13.04 -10.16
CA LEU A 191 -1.76 12.40 -11.07
C LEU A 191 -3.21 12.54 -10.58
N ARG A 192 -3.44 12.43 -9.27
CA ARG A 192 -4.75 12.66 -8.66
C ARG A 192 -5.22 14.10 -8.84
N LEU A 193 -4.33 15.08 -8.69
CA LEU A 193 -4.65 16.49 -8.94
C LEU A 193 -5.03 16.73 -10.41
N GLU A 194 -4.25 16.20 -11.35
CA GLU A 194 -4.54 16.29 -12.78
C GLU A 194 -5.91 15.70 -13.12
N GLN A 195 -6.21 14.52 -12.57
CA GLN A 195 -7.44 13.78 -12.86
C GLN A 195 -8.61 14.14 -11.95
N LYS A 196 -8.44 15.04 -10.97
CA LYS A 196 -9.44 15.38 -9.95
C LYS A 196 -9.96 14.14 -9.18
N GLY A 197 -9.04 13.28 -8.76
CA GLY A 197 -9.30 12.05 -7.98
C GLY A 197 -8.96 12.23 -6.49
N MET A 198 -9.73 13.06 -5.80
CA MET A 198 -9.44 13.50 -4.42
C MET A 198 -10.42 12.95 -3.38
N GLU A 199 -11.26 11.98 -3.76
CA GLU A 199 -12.31 11.45 -2.89
C GLU A 199 -11.77 10.57 -1.77
N HIS A 200 -10.59 9.95 -1.96
CA HIS A 200 -9.96 9.15 -0.92
C HIS A 200 -9.61 10.00 0.32
N GLU A 201 -9.91 9.48 1.51
CA GLU A 201 -9.85 10.23 2.78
C GLU A 201 -8.48 10.86 3.07
N ASP A 202 -7.40 10.21 2.63
CA ASP A 202 -6.05 10.72 2.80
C ASP A 202 -5.85 12.07 2.10
N TYR A 203 -6.41 12.22 0.90
CA TYR A 203 -6.28 13.43 0.10
C TYR A 203 -7.26 14.51 0.56
N GLN A 204 -8.44 14.12 1.05
CA GLN A 204 -9.33 15.06 1.74
C GLN A 204 -8.63 15.67 2.96
N ALA A 205 -7.98 14.84 3.78
CA ALA A 205 -7.25 15.28 4.96
C ALA A 205 -6.00 16.10 4.62
N LEU A 206 -5.27 15.77 3.54
CA LEU A 206 -4.09 16.54 3.11
C LEU A 206 -4.42 17.95 2.61
N PHE A 207 -5.61 18.15 2.03
CA PHE A 207 -6.03 19.44 1.47
C PHE A 207 -6.84 20.30 2.44
N ASP A 208 -7.40 19.70 3.50
CA ASP A 208 -7.91 20.45 4.63
C ASP A 208 -6.75 20.81 5.58
N SER A 209 -6.27 22.05 5.51
CA SER A 209 -5.15 22.53 6.33
C SER A 209 -5.36 22.34 7.83
N LYS A 210 -6.61 22.47 8.32
CA LYS A 210 -6.91 22.29 9.74
C LYS A 210 -6.79 20.82 10.13
N THR A 211 -7.35 19.92 9.33
CA THR A 211 -7.28 18.48 9.57
C THR A 211 -5.85 17.96 9.44
N ARG A 212 -5.13 18.39 8.40
CA ARG A 212 -3.71 18.07 8.19
C ARG A 212 -2.85 18.45 9.39
N LEU A 213 -2.89 19.73 9.80
CA LEU A 213 -2.07 20.22 10.92
C LEU A 213 -2.41 19.53 12.24
N LYS A 214 -3.70 19.25 12.47
CA LYS A 214 -4.13 18.48 13.64
C LYS A 214 -3.52 17.08 13.66
N ARG A 215 -3.62 16.33 12.55
CA ARG A 215 -3.07 14.97 12.45
C ARG A 215 -1.54 14.94 12.60
N ILE A 216 -0.84 15.93 12.04
CA ILE A 216 0.61 16.09 12.20
C ILE A 216 0.99 16.34 13.67
N SER A 217 0.28 17.25 14.35
CA SER A 217 0.51 17.52 15.78
C SER A 217 0.31 16.25 16.61
N GLU A 218 -0.82 15.56 16.40
CA GLU A 218 -1.12 14.32 17.12
C GLU A 218 -0.07 13.22 16.87
N PHE A 219 0.42 13.10 15.64
CA PHE A 219 1.50 12.17 15.31
C PHE A 219 2.78 12.48 16.11
N PHE A 220 3.26 13.72 16.05
CA PHE A 220 4.51 14.10 16.73
C PHE A 220 4.39 14.06 18.26
N GLU A 221 3.21 14.38 18.82
CA GLU A 221 2.95 14.21 20.26
C GLU A 221 3.10 12.76 20.72
N ILE A 222 2.63 11.78 19.93
CA ILE A 222 2.81 10.35 20.25
C ILE A 222 4.27 9.96 20.06
N TYR A 223 4.88 10.36 18.95
CA TYR A 223 6.27 10.03 18.61
C TYR A 223 7.25 10.54 19.68
N GLU A 224 7.09 11.77 20.16
CA GLU A 224 7.93 12.36 21.21
C GLU A 224 7.78 11.65 22.56
N LYS A 225 6.56 11.24 22.93
CA LYS A 225 6.32 10.46 24.15
C LYS A 225 7.06 9.12 24.12
N LEU A 226 7.05 8.45 22.97
CA LEU A 226 7.81 7.22 22.78
C LEU A 226 9.31 7.48 22.82
N ALA A 227 9.81 8.51 22.13
CA ALA A 227 11.22 8.86 22.11
C ALA A 227 11.79 9.12 23.53
N ASN A 228 10.99 9.77 24.39
CA ASN A 228 11.36 10.02 25.79
C ASN A 228 11.42 8.75 26.66
N THR A 229 10.86 7.63 26.20
CA THR A 229 10.80 6.35 26.91
C THR A 229 11.44 5.19 26.14
N GLN A 230 12.26 5.49 25.12
CA GLN A 230 12.83 4.52 24.16
C GLN A 230 13.56 3.31 24.77
N ASN A 231 14.09 3.45 25.98
CA ASN A 231 14.83 2.38 26.65
C ASN A 231 13.93 1.37 27.40
N ARG A 232 12.63 1.66 27.55
CA ARG A 232 11.67 0.76 28.20
C ARG A 232 11.40 -0.48 27.32
N GLU A 233 11.13 -1.62 27.95
CA GLU A 233 10.61 -2.80 27.28
C GLU A 233 9.19 -2.54 26.76
N LEU A 234 8.77 -3.25 25.71
CA LEU A 234 7.40 -3.16 25.21
C LEU A 234 6.45 -3.92 26.12
N GLU A 235 5.30 -3.31 26.34
CA GLU A 235 4.14 -3.91 26.99
C GLU A 235 3.03 -4.13 25.94
N GLU A 236 2.08 -5.03 26.20
CA GLU A 236 1.01 -5.36 25.25
C GLU A 236 0.20 -4.12 24.82
N GLU A 237 -0.02 -3.19 25.75
CA GLU A 237 -0.73 -1.93 25.54
C GLU A 237 -0.01 -0.99 24.55
N ASP A 238 1.32 -1.11 24.40
CA ASP A 238 2.09 -0.26 23.48
C ASP A 238 1.75 -0.56 22.01
N PHE A 239 1.29 -1.77 21.71
CA PHE A 239 0.89 -2.14 20.35
C PHE A 239 -0.40 -1.45 19.91
N GLU A 240 -1.22 -0.94 20.84
CA GLU A 240 -2.40 -0.12 20.48
C GLU A 240 -2.01 1.15 19.72
N ILE A 241 -0.77 1.62 19.86
CA ILE A 241 -0.26 2.76 19.11
C ILE A 241 -0.25 2.48 17.61
N LEU A 242 0.03 1.24 17.19
CA LEU A 242 0.02 0.89 15.77
C LEU A 242 -1.38 1.09 15.16
N GLU A 243 -2.44 0.73 15.88
CA GLU A 243 -3.83 0.95 15.47
C GLU A 243 -4.20 2.44 15.40
N VAL A 244 -3.71 3.24 16.35
CA VAL A 244 -3.91 4.70 16.34
C VAL A 244 -3.18 5.34 15.15
N MET A 245 -1.99 4.85 14.82
CA MET A 245 -1.20 5.34 13.69
C MET A 245 -1.79 4.92 12.35
N SER A 246 -2.33 3.70 12.25
CA SER A 246 -2.78 3.08 11.00
C SER A 246 -4.23 3.41 10.63
N GLY A 247 -5.21 3.33 11.54
CA GLY A 247 -6.58 3.00 11.08
C GLY A 247 -7.79 3.42 11.91
N ARG A 248 -7.68 4.03 13.10
CA ARG A 248 -8.86 4.61 13.79
C ARG A 248 -9.25 5.99 13.23
N ASP A 249 -9.60 6.05 11.94
CA ASP A 249 -10.08 7.23 11.17
C ASP A 249 -9.06 8.36 10.91
N LYS A 250 -7.84 8.24 11.47
CA LYS A 250 -6.86 9.33 11.45
C LYS A 250 -5.71 9.11 10.49
N ARG A 251 -5.33 7.85 10.24
CA ARG A 251 -4.25 7.48 9.31
C ARG A 251 -3.01 8.35 9.51
N LEU A 252 -2.57 8.49 10.76
CA LEU A 252 -1.61 9.52 11.18
C LEU A 252 -0.29 9.42 10.43
N TRP A 253 0.24 8.20 10.25
CA TRP A 253 1.50 8.01 9.53
C TRP A 253 1.37 8.26 8.02
N TYR A 254 0.17 8.15 7.45
CA TYR A 254 -0.09 8.40 6.02
C TYR A 254 -0.05 9.91 5.77
N ILE A 255 -0.84 10.66 6.55
CA ILE A 255 -0.96 12.12 6.40
C ILE A 255 0.34 12.82 6.77
N THR A 256 0.95 12.41 7.89
CA THR A 256 2.20 13.02 8.34
C THR A 256 3.35 12.66 7.39
N GLY A 257 3.45 11.41 6.98
CA GLY A 257 4.46 10.98 6.02
C GLY A 257 4.31 11.69 4.67
N ALA A 258 3.10 11.81 4.13
CA ALA A 258 2.87 12.54 2.88
C ALA A 258 3.17 14.04 3.04
N HIS A 259 2.90 14.64 4.21
CA HIS A 259 3.32 16.01 4.50
C HIS A 259 4.84 16.15 4.50
N MET A 260 5.55 15.24 5.17
CA MET A 260 7.01 15.25 5.23
C MET A 260 7.61 15.08 3.83
N ALA A 261 7.09 14.13 3.04
CA ALA A 261 7.49 13.90 1.66
C ALA A 261 7.30 15.15 0.80
N GLU A 262 6.14 15.82 0.88
CA GLU A 262 5.87 17.06 0.17
C GLU A 262 6.86 18.17 0.52
N ARG A 263 7.18 18.32 1.82
CA ARG A 263 8.10 19.35 2.30
C ARG A 263 9.53 19.09 1.82
N ILE A 264 10.01 17.86 1.96
CA ILE A 264 11.33 17.45 1.48
C ILE A 264 11.43 17.63 -0.04
N ASP A 265 10.44 17.17 -0.81
CA ASP A 265 10.46 17.30 -2.28
C ASP A 265 10.52 18.77 -2.71
N LYS A 266 9.70 19.63 -2.11
CA LYS A 266 9.62 21.05 -2.46
C LYS A 266 10.84 21.86 -2.03
N GLU A 267 11.42 21.56 -0.87
CA GLU A 267 12.46 22.40 -0.26
C GLU A 267 13.87 21.84 -0.44
N LEU A 268 14.04 20.52 -0.45
CA LEU A 268 15.32 19.83 -0.64
C LEU A 268 15.45 19.14 -2.00
N GLY A 269 14.34 19.02 -2.74
CA GLY A 269 14.31 18.43 -4.08
C GLY A 269 14.06 16.92 -4.10
N ARG A 270 13.45 16.45 -5.19
CA ARG A 270 13.10 15.03 -5.42
C ARG A 270 14.25 14.06 -5.22
N ALA A 271 15.45 14.42 -5.67
CA ALA A 271 16.61 13.55 -5.53
C ALA A 271 16.93 13.26 -4.05
N THR A 272 16.78 14.28 -3.19
CA THR A 272 16.93 14.12 -1.73
C THR A 272 15.83 13.23 -1.16
N LEU A 273 14.56 13.45 -1.55
CA LEU A 273 13.44 12.61 -1.11
C LEU A 273 13.66 11.14 -1.50
N VAL A 274 14.06 10.87 -2.74
CA VAL A 274 14.29 9.50 -3.22
C VAL A 274 15.48 8.86 -2.49
N GLN A 275 16.52 9.64 -2.18
CA GLN A 275 17.69 9.13 -1.47
C GLN A 275 17.33 8.64 -0.06
N THR A 276 16.30 9.18 0.60
CA THR A 276 15.90 8.68 1.92
C THR A 276 15.42 7.24 1.88
N ILE A 277 14.89 6.76 0.75
CA ILE A 277 14.54 5.34 0.56
C ILE A 277 15.78 4.45 0.63
N VAL A 278 16.90 4.90 0.06
CA VAL A 278 18.18 4.16 0.05
C VAL A 278 18.86 4.22 1.41
N ASP A 279 18.83 5.39 2.05
CA ASP A 279 19.49 5.64 3.34
C ASP A 279 18.66 5.11 4.53
N GLY A 280 17.38 4.80 4.30
CA GLY A 280 16.48 4.16 5.24
C GLY A 280 15.57 5.13 6.00
N PRO A 281 14.56 4.62 6.75
CA PRO A 281 13.49 5.44 7.29
C PRO A 281 13.91 6.54 8.26
N SER A 282 14.99 6.35 9.03
CA SER A 282 15.47 7.41 9.92
C SER A 282 15.96 8.65 9.15
N SER A 283 16.56 8.46 7.97
CA SER A 283 17.03 9.57 7.11
C SER A 283 15.88 10.45 6.61
N PHE A 284 14.68 9.88 6.44
CA PHE A 284 13.48 10.63 6.06
C PHE A 284 13.05 11.62 7.16
N PHE A 285 13.16 11.21 8.43
CA PHE A 285 12.89 12.08 9.57
C PHE A 285 13.99 13.12 9.74
N GLU A 286 15.25 12.74 9.58
CA GLU A 286 16.39 13.66 9.64
C GLU A 286 16.27 14.75 8.57
N ALA A 287 16.01 14.38 7.31
CA ALA A 287 15.81 15.32 6.21
C ALA A 287 14.68 16.31 6.51
N TYR A 288 13.53 15.82 6.99
CA TYR A 288 12.42 16.68 7.37
C TYR A 288 12.77 17.65 8.52
N ASN A 289 13.50 17.18 9.53
CA ASN A 289 13.91 18.00 10.68
C ASN A 289 14.84 19.15 10.30
N THR A 290 15.57 19.05 9.17
CA THR A 290 16.39 20.17 8.67
C THR A 290 15.56 21.35 8.13
N LEU A 291 14.26 21.16 7.91
CA LEU A 291 13.32 22.15 7.36
C LEU A 291 12.53 22.91 8.44
N SER A 292 12.78 22.59 9.71
CA SER A 292 12.08 23.15 10.88
C SER A 292 12.80 24.34 11.49
#